data_AF-A0A929W6L1-F1
#
_entry.id   AF-A0A929W6L1-F1
#
_cell.length_a   1.000
_cell.length_b   1.000
_cell.length_c   1.000
_cell.angle_alpha   90.00
_cell.angle_beta   90.00
_cell.angle_gamma   90.00
#
_symmetry.space_group_name_H-M   'P 1'
#
loop_
_entity.id
_entity.type
_entity.pdbx_description
1 polymer ?
#
loop_
_entity_poly.entity_id
_entity_poly.type
_entity_poly.pdbx_seq_one_letter_code
_entity_poly.pdbx_strand_id
1 'polypeptide(L)'
;MKKHYLSALVLALFTATASAQITTKDQAKAHIEALRVADSEAADDAISAVNAASNEAGYNDAVKTFYQAINGSRVYFTNSARGGGKSYLTLSPAFAAAGDRTETPTAENVFELEYNETNNAFALKHAVTGRALKNLPGFNNPVPTTAEEGGLYSFVATGKNNTFSLRNDATGGNQNFLHLAGDKSGAQYNVVRWNAGSGALNDASTWAIESAEDVTDDAILEAANNRFEALNLLNETFGSALGQRYVTKETQTTLKKLATGEGELADVQDLLSAYADKTSFALNLPERGDFFRIKSNDGTRYITTDGAAAGEWQLKTTTGTPDENTIFCFDGTNLVSLKTGRAVYLSNNKSQAKLAAYDVATPATVEFGELADGKYKVIFKQGNQKATVHLWQDARTNVDGSGGDNTGNVLTHLQLEEVENVPVQLNANGLASFCAPYHMEVPADVEIYVASSFNAAKDRIILTQLSGNIIPEGTAVVLKGAASTKINLTYAEGNMTVTPPAVNLFQGKATPSQIAAGQEARALKGDEFVVLSTPYVRGFRAFLSSAAGGATRSQLIFPGVTAVDRVAAAENADAPIFDLSGRRVEKPVAGQIYVQNGKKFLQR
;
A
#
# COMPACT_ATOMS: atom_id res chain seq x y z
N MET A 1 -14.97 0.46 17.97
CA MET A 1 -16.42 0.61 17.67
C MET A 1 -16.79 -0.39 16.60
N LYS A 2 -17.57 -1.42 16.95
CA LYS A 2 -18.06 -2.46 16.05
C LYS A 2 -18.96 -1.79 15.00
N LYS A 3 -18.52 -1.74 13.73
CA LYS A 3 -19.43 -1.46 12.62
C LYS A 3 -20.07 -2.77 12.21
N HIS A 4 -21.30 -2.98 12.67
CA HIS A 4 -22.24 -3.87 12.01
C HIS A 4 -22.47 -3.32 10.60
N TYR A 5 -21.81 -3.89 9.61
CA TYR A 5 -22.26 -3.77 8.24
C TYR A 5 -23.42 -4.74 8.07
N LEU A 6 -24.62 -4.18 8.10
CA LEU A 6 -25.79 -4.76 7.44
C LEU A 6 -25.35 -5.17 6.03
N SER A 7 -25.37 -6.47 5.76
CA SER A 7 -25.26 -7.02 4.42
C SER A 7 -26.41 -6.49 3.58
N ALA A 8 -26.16 -5.41 2.85
CA ALA A 8 -27.06 -4.90 1.83
C ALA A 8 -26.85 -5.73 0.56
N LEU A 9 -27.58 -6.85 0.51
CA LEU A 9 -28.24 -7.37 -0.69
C LEU A 9 -27.49 -7.17 -2.02
N VAL A 10 -26.44 -7.93 -2.27
CA VAL A 10 -26.10 -8.32 -3.65
C VAL A 10 -26.92 -9.56 -3.96
N LEU A 11 -28.17 -9.34 -4.35
CA LEU A 11 -28.98 -10.36 -5.02
C LEU A 11 -28.39 -10.54 -6.42
N ALA A 12 -27.29 -11.29 -6.52
CA ALA A 12 -26.89 -11.87 -7.78
C ALA A 12 -28.01 -12.87 -8.13
N LEU A 13 -28.79 -12.56 -9.17
CA LEU A 13 -29.64 -13.53 -9.84
C LEU A 13 -28.71 -14.62 -10.40
N PHE A 14 -28.41 -15.64 -9.59
CA PHE A 14 -27.93 -16.90 -10.10
C PHE A 14 -29.13 -17.55 -10.79
N THR A 15 -29.17 -17.46 -12.12
CA THR A 15 -30.07 -18.30 -12.90
C THR A 15 -29.69 -19.75 -12.60
N ALA A 16 -30.59 -20.44 -11.90
CA ALA A 16 -30.51 -21.88 -11.64
C ALA A 16 -30.13 -22.60 -12.94
N THR A 17 -28.88 -23.04 -13.03
CA THR A 17 -28.41 -23.81 -14.16
C THR A 17 -28.62 -25.26 -13.77
N ALA A 18 -29.72 -25.83 -14.29
CA ALA A 18 -30.08 -27.20 -14.02
C ALA A 18 -28.90 -28.11 -14.37
N SER A 19 -28.49 -28.96 -13.42
CA SER A 19 -27.65 -30.12 -13.67
C SER A 19 -28.15 -30.85 -14.92
N ALA A 20 -27.25 -31.43 -15.72
CA ALA A 20 -27.65 -32.20 -16.90
C ALA A 20 -28.72 -33.23 -16.50
N GLN A 21 -29.92 -33.14 -17.07
CA GLN A 21 -31.02 -34.01 -16.66
C GLN A 21 -30.70 -35.46 -17.03
N ILE A 22 -30.83 -36.33 -16.04
CA ILE A 22 -30.64 -37.77 -16.22
C ILE A 22 -31.94 -38.34 -16.77
N THR A 23 -31.90 -38.89 -17.99
CA THR A 23 -33.10 -39.36 -18.70
C THR A 23 -33.22 -40.88 -18.72
N THR A 24 -32.18 -41.62 -18.32
CA THR A 24 -32.20 -43.09 -18.30
C THR A 24 -31.70 -43.68 -16.98
N LYS A 25 -32.15 -44.91 -16.66
CA LYS A 25 -31.65 -45.68 -15.51
C LYS A 25 -30.14 -45.90 -15.59
N ASP A 26 -29.62 -46.20 -16.79
CA ASP A 26 -28.20 -46.48 -16.99
C ASP A 26 -27.34 -45.24 -16.77
N GLN A 27 -27.82 -44.06 -17.17
CA GLN A 27 -27.15 -42.79 -16.85
C GLN A 27 -27.13 -42.54 -15.34
N ALA A 28 -28.25 -42.74 -14.64
CA ALA A 28 -28.32 -42.56 -13.19
C ALA A 28 -27.36 -43.51 -12.45
N LYS A 29 -27.36 -44.79 -12.83
CA LYS A 29 -26.46 -45.79 -12.26
C LYS A 29 -25.00 -45.46 -12.53
N ALA A 30 -24.64 -45.17 -13.79
CA ALA A 30 -23.26 -44.80 -14.13
C ALA A 30 -22.79 -43.56 -13.36
N HIS A 31 -23.71 -42.64 -13.07
CA HIS A 31 -23.44 -41.46 -12.29
C HIS A 31 -23.20 -41.75 -10.80
N ILE A 32 -24.05 -42.58 -10.19
CA ILE A 32 -23.85 -43.05 -8.81
C ILE A 32 -22.56 -43.87 -8.69
N GLU A 33 -22.32 -44.79 -9.64
CA GLU A 33 -21.12 -45.64 -9.66
C GLU A 33 -19.81 -44.86 -9.81
N ALA A 34 -19.81 -43.75 -10.54
CA ALA A 34 -18.64 -42.88 -10.66
C ALA A 34 -18.26 -42.18 -9.34
N LEU A 35 -19.20 -42.12 -8.38
CA LEU A 35 -19.03 -41.46 -7.09
C LEU A 35 -19.18 -42.42 -5.90
N ARG A 36 -19.38 -43.71 -6.16
CA ARG A 36 -19.68 -44.75 -5.15
C ARG A 36 -18.66 -44.78 -4.02
N VAL A 37 -17.39 -44.48 -4.29
CA VAL A 37 -16.34 -44.53 -3.27
C VAL A 37 -16.45 -43.42 -2.22
N ALA A 38 -17.30 -42.41 -2.43
CA ALA A 38 -17.62 -41.42 -1.40
C ALA A 38 -18.51 -42.02 -0.30
N ASP A 39 -19.44 -42.90 -0.65
CA ASP A 39 -20.23 -43.70 0.30
C ASP A 39 -20.81 -44.91 -0.45
N SER A 40 -20.30 -46.10 -0.15
CA SER A 40 -20.72 -47.31 -0.86
C SER A 40 -22.12 -47.78 -0.49
N GLU A 41 -22.55 -47.54 0.76
CA GLU A 41 -23.86 -47.98 1.26
C GLU A 41 -24.94 -47.07 0.68
N ALA A 42 -24.74 -45.74 0.75
CA ALA A 42 -25.64 -44.78 0.12
C ALA A 42 -25.73 -44.99 -1.41
N ALA A 43 -24.65 -45.41 -2.06
CA ALA A 43 -24.67 -45.74 -3.47
C ALA A 43 -25.56 -46.96 -3.78
N ASP A 44 -25.50 -48.01 -2.95
CA ASP A 44 -26.35 -49.20 -3.11
C ASP A 44 -27.84 -48.88 -2.90
N ASP A 45 -28.14 -48.06 -1.89
CA ASP A 45 -29.49 -47.56 -1.63
C ASP A 45 -30.00 -46.72 -2.80
N ALA A 46 -29.17 -45.82 -3.33
CA ALA A 46 -29.53 -44.98 -4.47
C ALA A 46 -29.75 -45.80 -5.75
N ILE A 47 -28.92 -46.80 -6.02
CA ILE A 47 -29.11 -47.71 -7.17
C ILE A 47 -30.40 -48.52 -7.02
N SER A 48 -30.73 -48.96 -5.81
CA SER A 48 -31.99 -49.63 -5.51
C SER A 48 -33.17 -48.71 -5.78
N ALA A 49 -33.09 -47.44 -5.38
CA ALA A 49 -34.10 -46.42 -5.69
C ALA A 49 -34.23 -46.17 -7.21
N VAL A 50 -33.12 -46.08 -7.96
CA VAL A 50 -33.14 -45.98 -9.43
C VAL A 50 -33.81 -47.19 -10.08
N ASN A 51 -33.58 -48.40 -9.56
CA ASN A 51 -34.22 -49.61 -10.07
C ASN A 51 -35.74 -49.57 -9.89
N ALA A 52 -36.21 -49.08 -8.74
CA ALA A 52 -37.62 -48.94 -8.41
C ALA A 52 -38.33 -47.79 -9.15
N ALA A 53 -37.59 -46.75 -9.53
CA ALA A 53 -38.14 -45.60 -10.25
C ALA A 53 -38.69 -45.99 -11.64
N SER A 54 -39.78 -45.32 -12.04
CA SER A 54 -40.50 -45.59 -13.29
C SER A 54 -40.35 -44.48 -14.35
N ASN A 55 -39.71 -43.36 -14.01
CA ASN A 55 -39.55 -42.20 -14.88
C ASN A 55 -38.29 -41.39 -14.52
N GLU A 56 -37.99 -40.40 -15.34
CA GLU A 56 -36.82 -39.53 -15.20
C GLU A 56 -36.79 -38.78 -13.87
N ALA A 57 -37.94 -38.32 -13.37
CA ALA A 57 -38.02 -37.62 -12.08
C ALA A 57 -37.51 -38.52 -10.95
N GLY A 58 -37.95 -39.78 -10.88
CA GLY A 58 -37.47 -40.72 -9.87
C GLY A 58 -35.98 -41.06 -9.98
N TYR A 59 -35.39 -41.03 -11.18
CA TYR A 59 -33.94 -41.21 -11.35
C TYR A 59 -33.16 -40.03 -10.77
N ASN A 60 -33.61 -38.80 -11.07
CA ASN A 60 -32.97 -37.58 -10.56
C ASN A 60 -33.17 -37.44 -9.04
N ASP A 61 -34.32 -37.84 -8.49
CA ASP A 61 -34.57 -37.86 -7.05
C ASP A 61 -33.65 -38.84 -6.31
N ALA A 62 -33.40 -40.02 -6.88
CA ALA A 62 -32.45 -40.98 -6.32
C ALA A 62 -31.01 -40.44 -6.31
N VAL A 63 -30.58 -39.79 -7.40
CA VAL A 63 -29.26 -39.14 -7.46
C VAL A 63 -29.17 -37.96 -6.49
N LYS A 64 -30.24 -37.18 -6.35
CA LYS A 64 -30.30 -36.08 -5.38
C LYS A 64 -30.18 -36.59 -3.94
N THR A 65 -30.87 -37.70 -3.62
CA THR A 65 -30.79 -38.35 -2.30
C THR A 65 -29.36 -38.85 -2.04
N PHE A 66 -28.73 -39.46 -3.04
CA PHE A 66 -27.33 -39.87 -2.95
C PHE A 66 -26.39 -38.68 -2.71
N TYR A 67 -26.60 -37.56 -3.41
CA TYR A 67 -25.82 -36.34 -3.19
C TYR A 67 -25.96 -35.78 -1.77
N GLN A 68 -27.16 -35.85 -1.18
CA GLN A 68 -27.37 -35.48 0.22
C GLN A 68 -26.61 -36.41 1.17
N ALA A 69 -26.55 -37.71 0.86
CA ALA A 69 -25.84 -38.68 1.67
C ALA A 69 -24.31 -38.48 1.64
N ILE A 70 -23.74 -38.16 0.48
CA ILE A 70 -22.29 -37.92 0.34
C ILE A 70 -21.86 -36.49 0.74
N ASN A 71 -22.79 -35.65 1.21
CA ASN A 71 -22.45 -34.31 1.70
C ASN A 71 -21.51 -34.40 2.93
N GLY A 72 -20.39 -33.70 2.88
CA GLY A 72 -19.33 -33.75 3.90
C GLY A 72 -18.32 -34.90 3.69
N SER A 73 -18.47 -35.72 2.64
CA SER A 73 -17.51 -36.80 2.37
C SER A 73 -16.14 -36.25 1.99
N ARG A 74 -15.09 -36.90 2.50
CA ARG A 74 -13.69 -36.61 2.17
C ARG A 74 -13.23 -37.48 1.02
N VAL A 75 -12.72 -36.85 -0.02
CA VAL A 75 -12.31 -37.54 -1.25
C VAL A 75 -10.98 -37.02 -1.77
N TYR A 76 -10.29 -37.89 -2.51
CA TYR A 76 -9.18 -37.52 -3.38
C TYR A 76 -9.67 -37.46 -4.83
N PHE A 77 -9.52 -36.31 -5.49
CA PHE A 77 -9.75 -36.22 -6.93
C PHE A 77 -8.52 -36.67 -7.70
N THR A 78 -8.67 -37.60 -8.63
CA THR A 78 -7.55 -38.20 -9.36
C THR A 78 -7.66 -37.98 -10.87
N ASN A 79 -6.51 -37.78 -11.52
CA ASN A 79 -6.36 -37.70 -12.97
C ASN A 79 -5.03 -38.35 -13.39
N SER A 80 -5.03 -39.12 -14.49
CA SER A 80 -3.83 -39.86 -14.94
C SER A 80 -3.30 -39.40 -16.31
N ALA A 81 -3.73 -38.23 -16.79
CA ALA A 81 -3.40 -37.73 -18.13
C ALA A 81 -1.99 -37.17 -18.28
N ARG A 82 -1.26 -36.96 -17.17
CA ARG A 82 0.02 -36.25 -17.14
C ARG A 82 1.07 -37.03 -16.36
N GLY A 83 2.31 -37.01 -16.86
CA GLY A 83 3.48 -37.47 -16.10
C GLY A 83 3.56 -38.99 -15.85
N GLY A 84 2.82 -39.82 -16.59
CA GLY A 84 2.96 -41.29 -16.56
C GLY A 84 2.46 -41.99 -15.28
N GLY A 85 1.55 -41.36 -14.54
CA GLY A 85 0.93 -41.92 -13.32
C GLY A 85 -0.15 -40.98 -12.78
N LYS A 86 -0.59 -41.20 -11.54
CA LYS A 86 -1.68 -40.39 -10.95
C LYS A 86 -1.20 -38.99 -10.57
N SER A 87 -2.10 -38.04 -10.77
CA SER A 87 -2.04 -36.70 -10.20
C SER A 87 -3.30 -36.48 -9.36
N TYR A 88 -3.13 -35.92 -8.17
CA TYR A 88 -4.21 -35.61 -7.25
C TYR A 88 -4.49 -34.13 -7.23
N LEU A 89 -5.76 -33.73 -7.14
CA LEU A 89 -6.11 -32.33 -6.96
C LEU A 89 -5.57 -31.83 -5.61
N THR A 90 -5.05 -30.62 -5.58
CA THR A 90 -4.57 -29.90 -4.39
C THR A 90 -4.62 -28.40 -4.66
N LEU A 91 -4.08 -27.59 -3.75
CA LEU A 91 -3.82 -26.17 -3.95
C LEU A 91 -2.33 -25.86 -4.04
N SER A 92 -1.97 -25.07 -5.04
CA SER A 92 -0.62 -24.52 -5.20
C SER A 92 -0.23 -23.58 -4.06
N PRO A 93 1.07 -23.23 -3.91
CA PRO A 93 1.50 -22.21 -2.94
C PRO A 93 0.79 -20.85 -3.11
N ALA A 94 0.24 -20.56 -4.29
CA ALA A 94 -0.57 -19.38 -4.57
C ALA A 94 -2.09 -19.60 -4.30
N PHE A 95 -2.46 -20.68 -3.62
CA PHE A 95 -3.83 -21.05 -3.26
C PHE A 95 -4.77 -21.20 -4.47
N ALA A 96 -4.24 -21.61 -5.62
CA ALA A 96 -5.02 -21.97 -6.81
C ALA A 96 -5.04 -23.48 -7.00
N ALA A 97 -6.09 -24.04 -7.61
CA ALA A 97 -6.20 -25.45 -7.92
C ALA A 97 -4.99 -25.92 -8.74
N ALA A 98 -4.43 -27.06 -8.33
CA ALA A 98 -3.25 -27.64 -8.95
C ALA A 98 -3.32 -29.18 -8.91
N GLY A 99 -2.57 -29.81 -9.80
CA GLY A 99 -2.38 -31.26 -9.79
C GLY A 99 -1.03 -31.62 -9.20
N ASP A 100 -1.06 -32.37 -8.10
CA ASP A 100 0.10 -32.91 -7.43
C ASP A 100 0.44 -34.30 -7.98
N ARG A 101 1.64 -34.44 -8.54
CA ARG A 101 2.08 -35.71 -9.13
C ARG A 101 2.71 -36.57 -8.04
N THR A 102 1.89 -37.42 -7.44
CA THR A 102 2.31 -38.40 -6.43
C THR A 102 1.62 -39.74 -6.67
N GLU A 103 2.23 -40.84 -6.23
CA GLU A 103 1.59 -42.16 -6.23
C GLU A 103 0.77 -42.38 -4.95
N THR A 104 1.09 -41.65 -3.87
CA THR A 104 0.42 -41.75 -2.57
C THR A 104 -0.09 -40.37 -2.18
N PRO A 105 -1.41 -40.15 -2.13
CA PRO A 105 -1.96 -38.87 -1.69
C PRO A 105 -1.74 -38.69 -0.19
N THR A 106 -1.80 -37.44 0.26
CA THR A 106 -1.67 -37.06 1.66
C THR A 106 -2.86 -36.18 2.08
N ALA A 107 -2.90 -35.69 3.32
CA ALA A 107 -3.92 -34.74 3.75
C ALA A 107 -4.00 -33.48 2.85
N GLU A 108 -2.89 -33.04 2.23
CA GLU A 108 -2.85 -31.92 1.27
C GLU A 108 -3.61 -32.18 -0.05
N ASN A 109 -4.10 -33.39 -0.27
CA ASN A 109 -4.87 -33.74 -1.47
C ASN A 109 -6.38 -33.90 -1.17
N VAL A 110 -6.80 -33.75 0.08
CA VAL A 110 -8.18 -34.02 0.52
C VAL A 110 -9.09 -32.85 0.18
N PHE A 111 -10.22 -33.17 -0.44
CA PHE A 111 -11.34 -32.26 -0.60
C PHE A 111 -12.58 -32.79 0.10
N GLU A 112 -13.32 -31.90 0.75
CA GLU A 112 -14.66 -32.13 1.28
C GLU A 112 -15.71 -31.70 0.25
N LEU A 113 -16.73 -32.54 0.08
CA LEU A 113 -17.86 -32.28 -0.82
C LEU A 113 -18.96 -31.51 -0.08
N GLU A 114 -19.17 -30.24 -0.40
CA GLU A 114 -20.24 -29.42 0.21
C GLU A 114 -21.44 -29.32 -0.74
N TYR A 115 -22.48 -30.10 -0.49
CA TYR A 115 -23.68 -30.18 -1.34
C TYR A 115 -24.56 -28.94 -1.22
N ASN A 116 -24.86 -28.32 -2.36
CA ASN A 116 -25.80 -27.23 -2.50
C ASN A 116 -27.11 -27.74 -3.09
N GLU A 117 -28.13 -27.92 -2.24
CA GLU A 117 -29.41 -28.50 -2.66
C GLU A 117 -30.15 -27.65 -3.70
N THR A 118 -30.09 -26.32 -3.58
CA THR A 118 -30.77 -25.39 -4.49
C THR A 118 -30.29 -25.54 -5.94
N ASN A 119 -28.99 -25.78 -6.12
CA ASN A 119 -28.38 -25.88 -7.44
C ASN A 119 -28.05 -27.32 -7.85
N ASN A 120 -28.29 -28.29 -6.97
CA ASN A 120 -27.96 -29.70 -7.17
C ASN A 120 -26.49 -29.93 -7.60
N ALA A 121 -25.57 -29.25 -6.93
CA ALA A 121 -24.15 -29.21 -7.26
C ALA A 121 -23.32 -29.10 -5.97
N PHE A 122 -21.99 -29.20 -6.08
CA PHE A 122 -21.09 -29.18 -4.92
C PHE A 122 -20.12 -28.01 -4.96
N ALA A 123 -19.93 -27.34 -3.82
CA ALA A 123 -18.67 -26.63 -3.59
C ALA A 123 -17.59 -27.66 -3.24
N LEU A 124 -16.39 -27.47 -3.77
CA LEU A 124 -15.25 -28.38 -3.55
C LEU A 124 -14.27 -27.69 -2.61
N LYS A 125 -14.27 -28.08 -1.34
CA LYS A 125 -13.50 -27.44 -0.28
C LYS A 125 -12.22 -28.20 0.02
N HIS A 126 -11.08 -27.54 -0.09
CA HIS A 126 -9.80 -28.14 0.25
C HIS A 126 -9.66 -28.23 1.78
N ALA A 127 -9.53 -29.44 2.31
CA ALA A 127 -9.65 -29.69 3.75
C ALA A 127 -8.54 -29.02 4.57
N VAL A 128 -7.32 -28.94 4.04
CA VAL A 128 -6.19 -28.33 4.76
C VAL A 128 -6.29 -26.81 4.87
N THR A 129 -6.76 -26.14 3.81
CA THR A 129 -6.83 -24.67 3.79
C THR A 129 -8.21 -24.15 4.18
N GLY A 130 -9.23 -25.00 4.22
CA GLY A 130 -10.63 -24.61 4.41
C GLY A 130 -11.23 -23.86 3.22
N ARG A 131 -10.48 -23.70 2.12
CA ARG A 131 -10.86 -22.86 0.98
C ARG A 131 -11.57 -23.67 -0.10
N ALA A 132 -12.66 -23.16 -0.63
CA ALA A 132 -13.38 -23.75 -1.74
C ALA A 132 -12.85 -23.27 -3.10
N LEU A 133 -12.91 -24.12 -4.13
CA LEU A 133 -12.65 -23.71 -5.50
C LEU A 133 -13.68 -22.66 -5.94
N LYS A 134 -13.25 -21.57 -6.57
CA LYS A 134 -14.15 -20.57 -7.17
C LYS A 134 -14.68 -21.05 -8.52
N ASN A 135 -15.59 -20.27 -9.11
CA ASN A 135 -16.01 -20.44 -10.49
C ASN A 135 -14.81 -20.41 -11.45
N LEU A 136 -14.93 -21.13 -12.57
CA LEU A 136 -13.84 -21.25 -13.51
C LEU A 136 -13.50 -19.86 -14.12
N PRO A 137 -12.21 -19.46 -14.11
CA PRO A 137 -11.79 -18.12 -14.53
C PRO A 137 -11.76 -17.97 -16.07
N GLY A 138 -11.08 -16.94 -16.57
CA GLY A 138 -10.71 -16.85 -17.98
C GLY A 138 -9.86 -18.04 -18.45
N PHE A 139 -9.79 -18.25 -19.77
CA PHE A 139 -9.07 -19.37 -20.37
C PHE A 139 -7.59 -19.41 -19.96
N ASN A 140 -7.06 -20.62 -19.74
CA ASN A 140 -5.68 -20.89 -19.28
C ASN A 140 -5.26 -20.22 -17.95
N ASN A 141 -6.20 -19.68 -17.17
CA ASN A 141 -5.90 -19.19 -15.84
C ASN A 141 -6.13 -20.30 -14.81
N PRO A 142 -5.20 -20.50 -13.84
CA PRO A 142 -5.42 -21.41 -12.73
C PRO A 142 -6.71 -21.08 -11.97
N VAL A 143 -7.48 -22.09 -11.58
CA VAL A 143 -8.74 -21.90 -10.85
C VAL A 143 -8.44 -21.37 -9.44
N PRO A 144 -8.91 -20.16 -9.08
CA PRO A 144 -8.64 -19.59 -7.76
C PRO A 144 -9.50 -20.24 -6.67
N THR A 145 -9.17 -19.97 -5.41
CA THR A 145 -9.97 -20.40 -4.25
C THR A 145 -10.47 -19.23 -3.42
N THR A 146 -11.40 -19.50 -2.51
CA THR A 146 -12.02 -18.53 -1.60
C THR A 146 -12.30 -19.16 -0.23
N ALA A 147 -12.23 -18.37 0.84
CA ALA A 147 -12.72 -18.76 2.17
C ALA A 147 -14.24 -18.56 2.32
N GLU A 148 -14.83 -17.73 1.46
CA GLU A 148 -16.27 -17.50 1.36
C GLU A 148 -16.98 -18.60 0.54
N GLU A 149 -18.21 -18.35 0.09
CA GLU A 149 -18.97 -19.27 -0.76
C GLU A 149 -18.21 -19.64 -2.06
N GLY A 150 -18.00 -20.94 -2.24
CA GLY A 150 -17.29 -21.51 -3.39
C GLY A 150 -18.08 -21.46 -4.70
N GLY A 151 -17.39 -21.72 -5.80
CA GLY A 151 -18.02 -22.06 -7.07
C GLY A 151 -18.65 -23.45 -7.00
N LEU A 152 -19.78 -23.62 -7.69
CA LEU A 152 -20.52 -24.87 -7.70
C LEU A 152 -20.14 -25.74 -8.90
N TYR A 153 -19.88 -27.01 -8.62
CA TYR A 153 -19.44 -28.00 -9.59
C TYR A 153 -20.45 -29.15 -9.64
N SER A 154 -20.97 -29.42 -10.83
CA SER A 154 -21.73 -30.63 -11.12
C SER A 154 -20.79 -31.72 -11.60
N PHE A 155 -20.99 -32.93 -11.09
CA PHE A 155 -20.36 -34.12 -11.64
C PHE A 155 -21.09 -34.52 -12.92
N VAL A 156 -20.36 -34.79 -14.00
CA VAL A 156 -20.93 -35.28 -15.26
C VAL A 156 -20.28 -36.60 -15.60
N ALA A 157 -20.97 -37.71 -15.29
CA ALA A 157 -20.46 -39.04 -15.55
C ALA A 157 -20.13 -39.23 -17.04
N THR A 158 -18.97 -39.81 -17.33
CA THR A 158 -18.54 -40.07 -18.71
C THR A 158 -19.13 -41.37 -19.27
N GLY A 159 -19.73 -42.20 -18.40
CA GLY A 159 -20.22 -43.55 -18.71
C GLY A 159 -19.09 -44.57 -18.90
N LYS A 160 -17.84 -44.21 -18.60
CA LYS A 160 -16.66 -45.07 -18.77
C LYS A 160 -15.77 -45.04 -17.53
N ASN A 161 -15.21 -46.19 -17.18
CA ASN A 161 -14.17 -46.34 -16.15
C ASN A 161 -14.52 -45.71 -14.79
N ASN A 162 -15.82 -45.57 -14.45
CA ASN A 162 -16.30 -44.86 -13.26
C ASN A 162 -15.72 -43.44 -13.12
N THR A 163 -15.59 -42.74 -14.24
CA THR A 163 -15.05 -41.37 -14.29
C THR A 163 -16.13 -40.33 -14.60
N PHE A 164 -15.81 -39.07 -14.32
CA PHE A 164 -16.67 -37.91 -14.57
C PHE A 164 -15.85 -36.70 -15.05
N SER A 165 -16.55 -35.69 -15.55
CA SER A 165 -16.01 -34.33 -15.71
C SER A 165 -16.62 -33.41 -14.64
N LEU A 166 -15.84 -32.46 -14.13
CA LEU A 166 -16.30 -31.47 -13.15
C LEU A 166 -16.73 -30.19 -13.86
N ARG A 167 -18.04 -29.95 -13.93
CA ARG A 167 -18.64 -28.84 -14.69
C ARG A 167 -18.98 -27.67 -13.77
N ASN A 168 -18.57 -26.46 -14.11
CA ASN A 168 -18.98 -25.23 -13.41
C ASN A 168 -19.78 -24.32 -14.37
N ASP A 169 -21.08 -24.19 -14.14
CA ASP A 169 -21.98 -23.53 -15.09
C ASP A 169 -21.98 -22.00 -15.05
N ALA A 170 -21.46 -21.40 -13.98
CA ALA A 170 -21.36 -19.96 -13.84
C ALA A 170 -20.53 -19.30 -14.95
N THR A 171 -19.57 -20.01 -15.53
CA THR A 171 -18.66 -19.49 -16.56
C THR A 171 -19.29 -19.46 -17.97
N GLY A 172 -20.36 -20.22 -18.21
CA GLY A 172 -21.03 -20.34 -19.51
C GLY A 172 -20.17 -20.99 -20.62
N GLY A 173 -20.82 -21.35 -21.74
CA GLY A 173 -20.18 -21.96 -22.91
C GLY A 173 -19.78 -23.44 -22.74
N ASN A 174 -19.05 -23.99 -23.71
CA ASN A 174 -18.70 -25.42 -23.77
C ASN A 174 -17.39 -25.77 -23.05
N GLN A 175 -16.63 -24.76 -22.61
CA GLN A 175 -15.31 -24.89 -21.97
C GLN A 175 -15.40 -24.54 -20.48
N ASN A 176 -16.30 -25.25 -19.81
CA ASN A 176 -16.70 -25.00 -18.43
C ASN A 176 -16.42 -26.22 -17.53
N PHE A 177 -15.36 -26.97 -17.84
CA PHE A 177 -14.94 -28.14 -17.07
C PHE A 177 -13.53 -27.98 -16.49
N LEU A 178 -13.28 -28.60 -15.34
CA LEU A 178 -11.97 -28.65 -14.69
C LEU A 178 -10.98 -29.52 -15.51
N HIS A 179 -9.78 -29.01 -15.74
CA HIS A 179 -8.79 -29.64 -16.61
C HIS A 179 -7.37 -29.59 -16.03
N LEU A 180 -6.68 -30.73 -16.04
CA LEU A 180 -5.27 -30.84 -15.67
C LEU A 180 -4.36 -30.42 -16.83
N ALA A 181 -3.90 -29.19 -16.79
CA ALA A 181 -3.09 -28.60 -17.84
C ALA A 181 -1.70 -29.25 -17.95
N GLY A 182 -1.06 -29.09 -19.10
CA GLY A 182 0.29 -29.63 -19.34
C GLY A 182 1.41 -28.75 -18.77
N ASP A 183 1.12 -27.46 -18.58
CA ASP A 183 2.00 -26.49 -17.97
C ASP A 183 1.99 -26.60 -16.43
N LYS A 184 3.07 -26.09 -15.82
CA LYS A 184 3.35 -26.22 -14.39
C LYS A 184 3.64 -24.88 -13.75
N SER A 185 3.30 -24.78 -12.47
CA SER A 185 3.79 -23.76 -11.56
C SER A 185 4.63 -24.44 -10.47
N GLY A 186 5.96 -24.27 -10.56
CA GLY A 186 6.90 -25.05 -9.77
C GLY A 186 6.84 -26.54 -10.15
N ALA A 187 6.64 -27.42 -9.18
CA ALA A 187 6.56 -28.86 -9.41
C ALA A 187 5.17 -29.35 -9.86
N GLN A 188 4.12 -28.57 -9.58
CA GLN A 188 2.71 -28.95 -9.74
C GLN A 188 2.16 -28.54 -11.10
N TYR A 189 1.23 -29.34 -11.63
CA TYR A 189 0.49 -29.02 -12.85
C TYR A 189 -0.59 -27.98 -12.56
N ASN A 190 -0.81 -27.07 -13.50
CA ASN A 190 -1.91 -26.11 -13.38
C ASN A 190 -3.26 -26.79 -13.62
N VAL A 191 -4.29 -26.34 -12.93
CA VAL A 191 -5.67 -26.75 -13.17
C VAL A 191 -6.46 -25.57 -13.70
N VAL A 192 -7.02 -25.71 -14.90
CA VAL A 192 -7.65 -24.64 -15.67
C VAL A 192 -9.02 -25.08 -16.19
N ARG A 193 -9.71 -24.19 -16.91
CA ARG A 193 -10.95 -24.54 -17.63
C ARG A 193 -10.68 -25.16 -18.99
N TRP A 194 -11.50 -26.14 -19.38
CA TRP A 194 -11.47 -26.75 -20.71
C TRP A 194 -12.83 -27.38 -21.10
N ASN A 195 -12.84 -28.09 -22.24
CA ASN A 195 -13.95 -28.95 -22.66
C ASN A 195 -14.10 -30.17 -21.72
N ALA A 196 -15.27 -30.80 -21.76
CA ALA A 196 -15.56 -32.05 -21.08
C ALA A 196 -14.55 -33.16 -21.45
N GLY A 197 -14.29 -34.05 -20.50
CA GLY A 197 -13.44 -35.22 -20.71
C GLY A 197 -14.13 -36.33 -21.49
N SER A 198 -13.33 -37.12 -22.19
CA SER A 198 -13.81 -38.25 -23.01
C SER A 198 -14.12 -39.54 -22.22
N GLY A 199 -13.76 -39.58 -20.93
CA GLY A 199 -13.83 -40.80 -20.09
C GLY A 199 -12.63 -41.72 -20.22
N ALA A 200 -11.65 -41.38 -21.08
CA ALA A 200 -10.39 -42.11 -21.17
C ALA A 200 -9.47 -41.75 -19.99
N LEU A 201 -8.74 -42.73 -19.44
CA LEU A 201 -7.88 -42.51 -18.28
C LEU A 201 -6.71 -41.53 -18.55
N ASN A 202 -6.34 -41.35 -19.81
CA ASN A 202 -5.29 -40.43 -20.25
C ASN A 202 -5.83 -39.05 -20.69
N ASP A 203 -7.11 -38.77 -20.43
CA ASP A 203 -7.75 -37.50 -20.75
C ASP A 203 -7.69 -36.53 -19.57
N ALA A 204 -7.23 -35.31 -19.82
CA ALA A 204 -6.94 -34.33 -18.76
C ALA A 204 -8.17 -33.61 -18.18
N SER A 205 -9.35 -33.78 -18.79
CA SER A 205 -10.62 -33.31 -18.23
C SER A 205 -11.42 -34.45 -17.59
N THR A 206 -10.89 -35.68 -17.61
CA THR A 206 -11.52 -36.88 -17.04
C THR A 206 -10.97 -37.13 -15.65
N TRP A 207 -11.84 -37.07 -14.64
CA TRP A 207 -11.50 -37.23 -13.24
C TRP A 207 -12.17 -38.48 -12.65
N ALA A 208 -11.58 -39.02 -11.61
CA ALA A 208 -12.21 -39.98 -10.70
C ALA A 208 -12.07 -39.48 -9.26
N ILE A 209 -12.73 -40.15 -8.33
CA ILE A 209 -12.47 -39.99 -6.90
C ILE A 209 -11.95 -41.28 -6.27
N GLU A 210 -11.22 -41.14 -5.17
CA GLU A 210 -10.89 -42.19 -4.21
C GLU A 210 -11.35 -41.72 -2.82
N SER A 211 -11.67 -42.66 -1.92
CA SER A 211 -12.04 -42.30 -0.54
C SER A 211 -10.83 -41.73 0.21
N ALA A 212 -11.08 -40.72 1.03
CA ALA A 212 -10.13 -40.14 1.98
C ALA A 212 -10.71 -40.15 3.41
N GLU A 213 -11.65 -41.04 3.70
CA GLU A 213 -12.29 -41.15 5.03
C GLU A 213 -11.33 -41.62 6.12
N ASP A 214 -10.23 -42.28 5.75
CA ASP A 214 -9.17 -42.70 6.67
C ASP A 214 -8.27 -41.53 7.10
N VAL A 215 -8.37 -40.37 6.44
CA VAL A 215 -7.64 -39.16 6.82
C VAL A 215 -8.32 -38.49 8.02
N THR A 216 -7.64 -38.54 9.15
CA THR A 216 -8.10 -37.97 10.42
C THR A 216 -8.04 -36.44 10.43
N ASP A 217 -8.84 -35.82 11.30
CA ASP A 217 -8.78 -34.38 11.56
C ASP A 217 -7.40 -33.93 12.03
N ASP A 218 -6.73 -34.76 12.84
CA ASP A 218 -5.36 -34.51 13.30
C ASP A 218 -4.37 -34.46 12.12
N ALA A 219 -4.50 -35.34 11.14
CA ALA A 219 -3.65 -35.34 9.94
C ALA A 219 -3.88 -34.09 9.07
N ILE A 220 -5.13 -33.61 9.00
CA ILE A 220 -5.47 -32.38 8.29
C ILE A 220 -4.92 -31.16 9.05
N LEU A 221 -5.05 -31.12 10.37
CA LEU A 221 -4.48 -30.08 11.22
C LEU A 221 -2.96 -30.04 11.12
N GLU A 222 -2.29 -31.19 11.16
CA GLU A 222 -0.84 -31.27 10.98
C GLU A 222 -0.40 -30.72 9.62
N ALA A 223 -1.08 -31.11 8.53
CA ALA A 223 -0.82 -30.56 7.21
C ALA A 223 -1.08 -29.04 7.14
N ALA A 224 -2.15 -28.55 7.75
CA ALA A 224 -2.45 -27.11 7.80
C ALA A 224 -1.35 -26.33 8.54
N ASN A 225 -0.88 -26.85 9.68
CA ASN A 225 0.23 -26.25 10.43
C ASN A 225 1.51 -26.24 9.59
N ASN A 226 1.89 -27.37 8.98
CA ASN A 226 3.06 -27.47 8.12
C ASN A 226 2.99 -26.45 6.96
N ARG A 227 1.81 -26.27 6.36
CA ARG A 227 1.58 -25.30 5.29
C ARG A 227 1.71 -23.87 5.79
N PHE A 228 1.17 -23.56 6.96
CA PHE A 228 1.29 -22.23 7.57
C PHE A 228 2.74 -21.91 7.97
N GLU A 229 3.45 -22.87 8.56
CA GLU A 229 4.87 -22.73 8.90
C GLU A 229 5.74 -22.48 7.67
N ALA A 230 5.44 -23.14 6.54
CA ALA A 230 6.13 -22.92 5.27
C ALA A 230 5.99 -21.49 4.72
N LEU A 231 5.03 -20.70 5.20
CA LEU A 231 4.91 -19.27 4.89
C LEU A 231 5.96 -18.41 5.61
N ASN A 232 6.69 -18.98 6.59
CA ASN A 232 7.73 -18.32 7.39
C ASN A 232 7.28 -17.02 8.08
N LEU A 233 5.97 -16.85 8.31
CA LEU A 233 5.40 -15.64 8.88
C LEU A 233 5.81 -15.41 10.34
N LEU A 234 6.13 -16.48 11.09
CA LEU A 234 6.55 -16.37 12.49
C LEU A 234 7.92 -15.69 12.66
N ASN A 235 8.71 -15.57 11.59
CA ASN A 235 10.01 -14.86 11.61
C ASN A 235 9.89 -13.38 11.25
N GLU A 236 8.69 -12.92 10.91
CA GLU A 236 8.43 -11.55 10.46
C GLU A 236 8.10 -10.63 11.63
N THR A 237 8.31 -9.33 11.43
CA THR A 237 7.86 -8.31 12.40
C THR A 237 6.48 -7.81 12.03
N PHE A 238 5.54 -7.85 12.99
CA PHE A 238 4.17 -7.38 12.79
C PHE A 238 3.93 -6.03 13.46
N GLY A 239 3.18 -5.18 12.78
CA GLY A 239 2.75 -3.88 13.30
C GLY A 239 2.28 -2.96 12.19
N SER A 240 2.20 -1.67 12.48
CA SER A 240 1.74 -0.65 11.54
C SER A 240 2.88 0.10 10.85
N ALA A 241 4.13 -0.13 11.26
CA ALA A 241 5.26 0.63 10.74
C ALA A 241 5.75 0.12 9.39
N LEU A 242 6.42 0.98 8.61
CA LEU A 242 7.11 0.53 7.40
C LEU A 242 8.23 -0.47 7.73
N GLY A 243 8.39 -1.48 6.88
CA GLY A 243 9.26 -2.63 7.13
C GLY A 243 8.62 -3.73 7.98
N GLN A 244 7.38 -3.53 8.45
CA GLN A 244 6.59 -4.54 9.16
C GLN A 244 5.41 -5.01 8.31
N ARG A 245 4.90 -6.19 8.63
CA ARG A 245 3.66 -6.71 8.05
C ARG A 245 2.46 -6.31 8.88
N TYR A 246 1.41 -5.86 8.21
CA TYR A 246 0.12 -5.58 8.81
C TYR A 246 -0.54 -6.87 9.27
N VAL A 247 -1.17 -6.84 10.44
CA VAL A 247 -2.00 -7.92 10.95
C VAL A 247 -3.27 -7.31 11.55
N THR A 248 -4.43 -7.83 11.15
CA THR A 248 -5.69 -7.37 11.78
C THR A 248 -5.73 -7.80 13.24
N LYS A 249 -6.58 -7.15 14.05
CA LYS A 249 -6.76 -7.53 15.46
C LYS A 249 -7.27 -8.97 15.64
N GLU A 250 -8.12 -9.42 14.72
CA GLU A 250 -8.67 -10.79 14.69
C GLU A 250 -7.54 -11.79 14.42
N THR A 251 -6.81 -11.61 13.32
CA THR A 251 -5.64 -12.43 12.98
C THR A 251 -4.60 -12.46 14.10
N GLN A 252 -4.34 -11.33 14.78
CA GLN A 252 -3.41 -11.28 15.91
C GLN A 252 -3.88 -12.12 17.10
N THR A 253 -5.18 -12.24 17.30
CA THR A 253 -5.75 -13.09 18.36
C THR A 253 -5.56 -14.56 18.00
N THR A 254 -5.85 -14.93 16.75
CA THR A 254 -5.66 -16.29 16.23
C THR A 254 -4.19 -16.74 16.26
N LEU A 255 -3.26 -15.87 15.86
CA LEU A 255 -1.81 -16.12 15.97
C LEU A 255 -1.38 -16.42 17.40
N LYS A 256 -1.92 -15.70 18.40
CA LYS A 256 -1.58 -15.92 19.81
C LYS A 256 -2.09 -17.26 20.33
N LYS A 257 -3.31 -17.67 19.93
CA LYS A 257 -3.82 -19.01 20.23
C LYS A 257 -2.91 -20.09 19.66
N LEU A 258 -2.55 -19.97 18.38
CA LEU A 258 -1.67 -20.93 17.72
C LEU A 258 -0.30 -21.02 18.41
N ALA A 259 0.30 -19.87 18.73
CA ALA A 259 1.59 -19.79 19.41
C ALA A 259 1.59 -20.36 20.85
N THR A 260 0.43 -20.51 21.47
CA THR A 260 0.26 -21.11 22.81
C THR A 260 -0.14 -22.59 22.77
N GLY A 261 -0.25 -23.18 21.56
CA GLY A 261 -0.66 -24.57 21.38
C GLY A 261 -2.17 -24.78 21.54
N GLU A 262 -2.96 -23.70 21.58
CA GLU A 262 -4.43 -23.72 21.71
C GLU A 262 -5.13 -23.53 20.36
N GLY A 263 -4.40 -23.52 19.24
CA GLY A 263 -4.96 -23.32 17.90
C GLY A 263 -5.63 -24.59 17.36
N GLU A 264 -6.84 -24.43 16.82
CA GLU A 264 -7.59 -25.49 16.15
C GLU A 264 -7.46 -25.40 14.62
N LEU A 265 -7.96 -26.41 13.89
CA LEU A 265 -7.90 -26.42 12.41
C LEU A 265 -8.52 -25.16 11.80
N ALA A 266 -9.67 -24.72 12.31
CA ALA A 266 -10.33 -23.50 11.84
C ALA A 266 -9.45 -22.25 12.04
N ASP A 267 -8.73 -22.14 13.17
CA ASP A 267 -7.81 -21.03 13.42
C ASP A 267 -6.69 -21.01 12.35
N VAL A 268 -6.11 -22.16 12.00
CA VAL A 268 -5.05 -22.25 10.98
C VAL A 268 -5.59 -21.95 9.57
N GLN A 269 -6.77 -22.46 9.24
CA GLN A 269 -7.45 -22.17 7.97
C GLN A 269 -7.77 -20.68 7.80
N ASP A 270 -8.18 -20.00 8.88
CA ASP A 270 -8.39 -18.55 8.91
C ASP A 270 -7.08 -17.79 8.63
N LEU A 271 -5.96 -18.20 9.25
CA LEU A 271 -4.66 -17.59 9.01
C LEU A 271 -4.17 -17.79 7.57
N LEU A 272 -4.30 -19.01 7.04
CA LEU A 272 -3.97 -19.34 5.65
C LEU A 272 -4.81 -18.52 4.67
N SER A 273 -6.10 -18.34 4.97
CA SER A 273 -7.00 -17.53 4.15
C SER A 273 -6.69 -16.04 4.22
N ALA A 274 -6.38 -15.52 5.40
CA ALA A 274 -5.99 -14.13 5.58
C ALA A 274 -4.69 -13.79 4.81
N TYR A 275 -3.77 -14.74 4.74
CA TYR A 275 -2.57 -14.64 3.90
C TYR A 275 -2.92 -14.70 2.41
N ALA A 276 -3.69 -15.70 1.98
CA ALA A 276 -4.07 -15.90 0.57
C ALA A 276 -4.81 -14.68 -0.02
N ASP A 277 -5.73 -14.10 0.76
CA ASP A 277 -6.57 -12.97 0.35
C ASP A 277 -5.90 -11.60 0.61
N LYS A 278 -4.69 -11.59 1.19
CA LYS A 278 -3.92 -10.39 1.55
C LYS A 278 -4.70 -9.44 2.47
N THR A 279 -5.58 -9.98 3.31
CA THR A 279 -6.29 -9.21 4.34
C THR A 279 -5.46 -9.07 5.61
N SER A 280 -4.44 -9.91 5.77
CA SER A 280 -3.37 -9.77 6.75
C SER A 280 -2.05 -10.23 6.13
N PHE A 281 -0.96 -10.00 6.87
CA PHE A 281 0.40 -10.37 6.50
C PHE A 281 0.97 -9.60 5.30
N ALA A 282 0.25 -8.65 4.72
CA ALA A 282 0.79 -7.76 3.70
C ALA A 282 1.77 -6.75 4.31
N LEU A 283 2.79 -6.38 3.57
CA LEU A 283 3.78 -5.38 4.00
C LEU A 283 3.14 -3.98 4.03
N ASN A 284 3.36 -3.21 5.10
CA ASN A 284 2.82 -1.84 5.19
C ASN A 284 3.42 -0.98 4.07
N LEU A 285 2.57 -0.38 3.22
CA LEU A 285 3.01 0.48 2.12
C LEU A 285 3.03 1.95 2.56
N PRO A 286 3.95 2.78 2.02
CA PRO A 286 3.97 4.21 2.33
C PRO A 286 2.65 4.91 1.99
N GLU A 287 2.16 5.70 2.93
CA GLU A 287 1.01 6.58 2.79
C GLU A 287 1.46 8.04 2.59
N ARG A 288 0.51 8.88 2.18
CA ARG A 288 0.76 10.31 1.97
C ARG A 288 1.14 10.98 3.30
N GLY A 289 2.32 11.57 3.33
CA GLY A 289 2.88 12.25 4.49
C GLY A 289 3.94 11.43 5.23
N ASP A 290 4.12 10.15 4.85
CA ASP A 290 5.13 9.30 5.48
C ASP A 290 6.54 9.80 5.16
N PHE A 291 7.35 9.91 6.20
CA PHE A 291 8.78 10.10 6.12
C PHE A 291 9.46 8.76 6.39
N PHE A 292 10.39 8.39 5.52
CA PHE A 292 11.10 7.12 5.62
C PHE A 292 12.45 7.17 4.92
N ARG A 293 13.23 6.12 5.14
CA ARG A 293 14.48 5.86 4.44
C ARG A 293 14.32 4.65 3.53
N ILE A 294 15.06 4.66 2.43
CA ILE A 294 15.08 3.57 1.45
C ILE A 294 16.44 2.87 1.54
N LYS A 295 16.42 1.56 1.74
CA LYS A 295 17.62 0.75 1.96
C LYS A 295 17.81 -0.33 0.89
N SER A 296 19.05 -0.75 0.70
CA SER A 296 19.40 -1.92 -0.10
C SER A 296 18.79 -3.21 0.46
N ASN A 297 18.76 -4.27 -0.35
CA ASN A 297 18.16 -5.56 0.01
C ASN A 297 18.70 -6.15 1.33
N ASP A 298 20.00 -6.04 1.55
CA ASP A 298 20.73 -6.47 2.75
C ASP A 298 20.66 -5.44 3.90
N GLY A 299 20.03 -4.29 3.69
CA GLY A 299 19.87 -3.23 4.68
C GLY A 299 21.14 -2.44 4.98
N THR A 300 22.26 -2.68 4.29
CA THR A 300 23.57 -2.08 4.61
C THR A 300 23.76 -0.67 4.08
N ARG A 301 22.93 -0.24 3.12
CA ARG A 301 23.03 1.07 2.44
C ARG A 301 21.73 1.81 2.46
N TYR A 302 21.80 3.13 2.60
CA TYR A 302 20.67 4.06 2.48
C TYR A 302 20.80 4.90 1.22
N ILE A 303 19.70 5.16 0.51
CA ILE A 303 19.66 6.24 -0.47
C ILE A 303 19.93 7.56 0.26
N THR A 304 20.82 8.39 -0.29
CA THR A 304 21.23 9.67 0.29
C THR A 304 21.27 10.78 -0.75
N THR A 305 21.05 12.00 -0.24
CA THR A 305 21.19 13.26 -0.97
C THR A 305 22.45 14.04 -0.57
N ASP A 306 23.33 13.43 0.23
CA ASP A 306 24.58 14.06 0.64
C ASP A 306 25.45 14.40 -0.58
N GLY A 307 26.02 15.61 -0.57
CA GLY A 307 26.77 16.15 -1.69
C GLY A 307 25.95 16.54 -2.94
N ALA A 308 24.62 16.60 -2.85
CA ALA A 308 23.78 17.01 -3.98
C ALA A 308 24.06 18.43 -4.47
N ALA A 309 24.41 18.57 -5.75
CA ALA A 309 24.58 19.86 -6.42
C ALA A 309 23.23 20.48 -6.82
N ALA A 310 23.21 21.79 -7.15
CA ALA A 310 21.97 22.52 -7.42
C ALA A 310 21.23 22.10 -8.71
N GLY A 311 21.95 21.58 -9.71
CA GLY A 311 21.36 21.03 -10.94
C GLY A 311 20.87 19.59 -10.75
N GLU A 312 20.38 18.99 -11.82
CA GLU A 312 20.03 17.56 -11.83
C GLU A 312 21.19 16.74 -11.25
N TRP A 313 20.88 15.89 -10.27
CA TRP A 313 21.90 15.16 -9.53
C TRP A 313 21.47 13.72 -9.31
N GLN A 314 22.28 12.76 -9.79
CA GLN A 314 21.98 11.36 -9.60
C GLN A 314 22.08 11.00 -8.11
N LEU A 315 21.03 10.36 -7.60
CA LEU A 315 20.98 9.89 -6.23
C LEU A 315 22.11 8.88 -5.98
N LYS A 316 22.62 8.88 -4.75
CA LYS A 316 23.66 7.95 -4.30
C LYS A 316 23.20 7.14 -3.10
N THR A 317 24.01 6.16 -2.73
CA THR A 317 23.87 5.39 -1.50
C THR A 317 25.03 5.68 -0.55
N THR A 318 24.77 5.51 0.75
CA THR A 318 25.77 5.60 1.82
C THR A 318 25.64 4.44 2.80
N THR A 319 26.75 4.04 3.40
CA THR A 319 26.81 3.09 4.52
C THR A 319 27.05 3.80 5.86
N GLY A 320 27.18 5.13 5.84
CA GLY A 320 27.36 5.94 7.05
C GLY A 320 26.11 5.98 7.92
N THR A 321 26.24 6.53 9.12
CA THR A 321 25.11 6.75 10.03
C THR A 321 24.03 7.56 9.30
N PRO A 322 22.78 7.04 9.20
CA PRO A 322 21.72 7.73 8.50
C PRO A 322 21.38 9.06 9.19
N ASP A 323 21.15 10.09 8.38
CA ASP A 323 20.85 11.45 8.83
C ASP A 323 19.71 12.06 7.97
N GLU A 324 19.51 13.38 8.06
CA GLU A 324 18.49 14.11 7.29
C GLU A 324 18.63 13.93 5.76
N ASN A 325 19.84 13.68 5.25
CA ASN A 325 20.08 13.47 3.81
C ASN A 325 19.47 12.16 3.30
N THR A 326 19.19 11.21 4.20
CA THR A 326 18.63 9.88 3.89
C THR A 326 17.11 9.82 4.00
N ILE A 327 16.48 10.90 4.45
CA ILE A 327 15.04 10.96 4.71
C ILE A 327 14.30 11.49 3.49
N PHE A 328 13.28 10.76 3.06
CA PHE A 328 12.37 11.14 1.99
C PHE A 328 10.93 11.13 2.50
N CYS A 329 10.08 12.01 1.96
CA CYS A 329 8.64 11.97 2.15
C CYS A 329 7.95 11.46 0.89
N PHE A 330 6.95 10.61 1.06
CA PHE A 330 5.97 10.35 0.01
C PHE A 330 4.79 11.31 0.18
N ASP A 331 4.57 12.21 -0.78
CA ASP A 331 3.48 13.21 -0.68
C ASP A 331 2.13 12.70 -1.20
N GLY A 332 2.03 11.39 -1.48
CA GLY A 332 0.91 10.74 -2.15
C GLY A 332 1.10 10.58 -3.67
N THR A 333 2.12 11.19 -4.27
CA THR A 333 2.42 11.06 -5.70
C THR A 333 3.92 11.01 -6.00
N ASN A 334 4.69 11.89 -5.38
CA ASN A 334 6.11 12.11 -5.58
C ASN A 334 6.90 11.71 -4.33
N LEU A 335 8.18 11.39 -4.55
CA LEU A 335 9.14 11.17 -3.47
C LEU A 335 10.03 12.42 -3.33
N VAL A 336 10.08 13.02 -2.15
CA VAL A 336 10.75 14.31 -1.91
C VAL A 336 11.79 14.18 -0.81
N SER A 337 13.03 14.59 -1.07
CA SER A 337 14.08 14.63 -0.06
C SER A 337 13.79 15.71 0.99
N LEU A 338 13.76 15.32 2.27
CA LEU A 338 13.58 16.27 3.38
C LEU A 338 14.66 17.35 3.37
N LYS A 339 15.93 16.94 3.26
CA LYS A 339 17.06 17.85 3.32
C LYS A 339 17.05 18.91 2.23
N THR A 340 16.84 18.48 0.99
CA THR A 340 17.00 19.35 -0.17
C THR A 340 15.70 20.02 -0.57
N GLY A 341 14.55 19.47 -0.17
CA GLY A 341 13.22 19.86 -0.64
C GLY A 341 13.03 19.63 -2.14
N ARG A 342 13.83 18.73 -2.74
CA ARG A 342 13.76 18.38 -4.17
C ARG A 342 13.09 17.02 -4.33
N ALA A 343 12.25 16.91 -5.34
CA ALA A 343 11.61 15.66 -5.69
C ALA A 343 12.52 14.78 -6.57
N VAL A 344 12.27 13.48 -6.53
CA VAL A 344 12.91 12.50 -7.43
C VAL A 344 12.41 12.68 -8.86
N TYR A 345 13.28 12.41 -9.83
CA TYR A 345 13.08 12.61 -11.25
C TYR A 345 13.82 11.55 -12.06
N LEU A 346 13.27 11.22 -13.24
CA LEU A 346 13.95 10.46 -14.29
C LEU A 346 14.13 11.37 -15.51
N SER A 347 15.34 11.42 -16.07
CA SER A 347 15.65 12.33 -17.17
C SER A 347 16.07 11.59 -18.43
N ASN A 348 15.70 12.14 -19.60
CA ASN A 348 16.23 11.76 -20.92
C ASN A 348 16.18 10.25 -21.24
N ASN A 349 15.08 9.57 -20.89
CA ASN A 349 14.92 8.12 -21.03
C ASN A 349 16.02 7.30 -20.33
N LYS A 350 16.69 7.89 -19.33
CA LYS A 350 17.68 7.20 -18.51
C LYS A 350 17.04 6.71 -17.22
N SER A 351 17.33 5.47 -16.85
CA SER A 351 16.69 4.81 -15.70
C SER A 351 17.30 5.16 -14.35
N GLN A 352 18.40 5.93 -14.31
CA GLN A 352 19.00 6.35 -13.05
C GLN A 352 18.08 7.33 -12.30
N ALA A 353 17.86 7.09 -11.01
CA ALA A 353 17.05 7.98 -10.18
C ALA A 353 17.87 9.22 -9.78
N LYS A 354 17.25 10.39 -9.88
CA LYS A 354 17.93 11.68 -9.68
C LYS A 354 17.07 12.61 -8.85
N LEU A 355 17.69 13.59 -8.21
CA LEU A 355 16.96 14.78 -7.76
C LEU A 355 16.71 15.69 -8.97
N ALA A 356 15.45 16.12 -9.12
CA ALA A 356 15.03 17.07 -10.14
C ALA A 356 15.81 18.37 -9.98
N ALA A 357 16.28 18.98 -11.07
CA ALA A 357 16.78 20.35 -11.01
C ALA A 357 15.67 21.28 -10.48
N TYR A 358 16.06 22.43 -9.92
CA TYR A 358 15.07 23.35 -9.36
C TYR A 358 14.10 23.90 -10.39
N ASP A 359 14.29 23.70 -11.70
CA ASP A 359 13.44 24.20 -12.77
C ASP A 359 12.49 23.15 -13.40
N VAL A 360 12.42 21.95 -12.83
CA VAL A 360 11.59 20.85 -13.33
C VAL A 360 10.15 21.01 -12.84
N ALA A 361 9.22 21.21 -13.79
CA ALA A 361 7.80 21.39 -13.49
C ALA A 361 7.07 20.12 -13.06
N THR A 362 7.51 18.96 -13.57
CA THR A 362 6.86 17.66 -13.36
C THR A 362 7.88 16.62 -12.87
N PRO A 363 8.04 16.47 -11.54
CA PRO A 363 8.88 15.41 -10.99
C PRO A 363 8.28 14.01 -11.25
N ALA A 364 9.08 12.98 -11.01
CA ALA A 364 8.66 11.61 -11.20
C ALA A 364 7.62 11.21 -10.14
N THR A 365 6.63 10.44 -10.56
CA THR A 365 5.74 9.76 -9.61
C THR A 365 6.38 8.47 -9.12
N VAL A 366 5.95 7.97 -7.96
CA VAL A 366 6.46 6.73 -7.38
C VAL A 366 5.33 5.72 -7.18
N GLU A 367 5.63 4.45 -7.45
CA GLU A 367 4.80 3.30 -7.11
C GLU A 367 5.58 2.39 -6.17
N PHE A 368 4.92 1.96 -5.09
CA PHE A 368 5.43 0.98 -4.15
C PHE A 368 4.65 -0.34 -4.32
N GLY A 369 5.32 -1.46 -4.06
CA GLY A 369 4.64 -2.75 -3.97
C GLY A 369 5.43 -3.74 -3.13
N GLU A 370 4.75 -4.78 -2.68
CA GLU A 370 5.35 -5.90 -1.96
C GLU A 370 5.89 -6.96 -2.94
N LEU A 371 7.02 -7.57 -2.56
CA LEU A 371 7.63 -8.72 -3.22
C LEU A 371 7.49 -9.98 -2.36
N ALA A 372 7.56 -11.14 -3.01
CA ALA A 372 7.34 -12.44 -2.37
C ALA A 372 8.31 -12.76 -1.21
N ASP A 373 9.46 -12.09 -1.15
CA ASP A 373 10.47 -12.23 -0.11
C ASP A 373 10.34 -11.20 1.03
N GLY A 374 9.19 -10.52 1.14
CA GLY A 374 8.94 -9.54 2.20
C GLY A 374 9.69 -8.22 2.02
N LYS A 375 10.10 -7.90 0.79
CA LYS A 375 10.75 -6.64 0.43
C LYS A 375 9.83 -5.75 -0.40
N TYR A 376 10.25 -4.50 -0.57
CA TYR A 376 9.56 -3.52 -1.38
C TYR A 376 10.14 -3.46 -2.79
N LYS A 377 9.28 -3.34 -3.79
CA LYS A 377 9.66 -2.73 -5.07
C LYS A 377 9.35 -1.24 -5.02
N VAL A 378 10.25 -0.43 -5.58
CA VAL A 378 10.05 1.01 -5.76
C VAL A 378 10.23 1.33 -7.23
N ILE A 379 9.21 1.90 -7.87
CA ILE A 379 9.23 2.23 -9.30
C ILE A 379 8.99 3.72 -9.47
N PHE A 380 9.94 4.40 -10.10
CA PHE A 380 9.75 5.79 -10.53
C PHE A 380 9.18 5.86 -11.94
N LYS A 381 8.27 6.80 -12.18
CA LYS A 381 7.61 7.01 -13.47
C LYS A 381 7.72 8.45 -13.92
N GLN A 382 8.08 8.66 -15.18
CA GLN A 382 8.15 9.97 -15.81
C GLN A 382 7.53 9.89 -17.22
N GLY A 383 6.35 10.45 -17.40
CA GLY A 383 5.57 10.24 -18.62
C GLY A 383 5.36 8.73 -18.85
N ASN A 384 5.79 8.22 -20.01
CA ASN A 384 5.72 6.80 -20.34
C ASN A 384 6.89 5.96 -19.80
N GLN A 385 7.95 6.61 -19.28
CA GLN A 385 9.11 5.93 -18.74
C GLN A 385 8.79 5.33 -17.37
N LYS A 386 9.24 4.10 -17.13
CA LYS A 386 9.24 3.43 -15.82
C LYS A 386 10.63 2.88 -15.51
N ALA A 387 11.10 3.08 -14.29
CA ALA A 387 12.34 2.51 -13.80
C ALA A 387 12.16 1.94 -12.40
N THR A 388 12.38 0.64 -12.24
CA THR A 388 12.48 -0.03 -10.93
C THR A 388 13.83 0.31 -10.31
N VAL A 389 13.84 0.81 -9.08
CA VAL A 389 15.06 1.23 -8.38
C VAL A 389 15.99 0.04 -8.16
N HIS A 390 17.27 0.23 -8.46
CA HIS A 390 18.31 -0.77 -8.32
C HIS A 390 19.44 -0.21 -7.45
N LEU A 391 19.74 -0.87 -6.33
CA LEU A 391 20.81 -0.48 -5.43
C LEU A 391 21.93 -1.52 -5.43
N TRP A 392 23.12 -1.10 -5.86
CA TRP A 392 24.31 -1.94 -5.79
C TRP A 392 24.72 -2.21 -4.35
N GLN A 393 25.22 -3.43 -4.11
CA GLN A 393 25.75 -3.88 -2.82
C GLN A 393 27.28 -4.03 -2.84
N ASP A 394 27.94 -3.45 -3.83
CA ASP A 394 29.40 -3.41 -3.96
C ASP A 394 29.93 -1.97 -3.85
N ALA A 395 31.12 -1.68 -4.37
CA ALA A 395 31.71 -0.36 -4.29
C ALA A 395 30.91 0.74 -5.03
N ARG A 396 29.96 0.39 -5.91
CA ARG A 396 29.15 1.36 -6.65
C ARG A 396 28.13 2.02 -5.73
N THR A 397 28.13 3.34 -5.73
CA THR A 397 27.25 4.14 -4.86
C THR A 397 26.07 4.74 -5.61
N ASN A 398 25.97 4.59 -6.93
CA ASN A 398 24.92 5.23 -7.71
C ASN A 398 23.58 4.51 -7.52
N VAL A 399 22.50 5.28 -7.38
CA VAL A 399 21.14 4.74 -7.48
C VAL A 399 20.79 4.63 -8.95
N ASP A 400 20.71 3.40 -9.44
CA ASP A 400 20.36 3.10 -10.82
C ASP A 400 18.90 2.64 -10.90
N GLY A 401 18.44 2.34 -12.10
CA GLY A 401 17.14 1.72 -12.29
C GLY A 401 17.13 0.76 -13.46
N SER A 402 16.30 -0.27 -13.35
CA SER A 402 16.01 -1.22 -14.42
C SER A 402 14.71 -0.79 -15.12
N GLY A 403 14.70 -0.79 -16.45
CA GLY A 403 13.53 -0.34 -17.21
C GLY A 403 12.31 -1.23 -16.96
N GLY A 404 11.13 -0.62 -16.82
CA GLY A 404 9.88 -1.33 -16.56
C GLY A 404 9.69 -1.72 -15.08
N ASP A 405 8.77 -2.66 -14.84
CA ASP A 405 8.64 -3.38 -13.57
C ASP A 405 9.56 -4.60 -13.63
N ASN A 406 10.79 -4.44 -13.14
CA ASN A 406 11.84 -5.44 -13.25
C ASN A 406 12.35 -5.78 -11.85
N THR A 407 11.73 -6.81 -11.28
CA THR A 407 11.92 -7.28 -9.90
C THR A 407 12.52 -8.69 -9.85
N GLY A 408 13.08 -9.18 -10.96
CA GLY A 408 13.71 -10.50 -11.00
C GLY A 408 15.11 -10.54 -10.35
N ASN A 409 15.71 -9.38 -10.08
CA ASN A 409 17.03 -9.27 -9.46
C ASN A 409 16.88 -8.74 -8.03
N VAL A 410 17.45 -9.47 -7.06
CA VAL A 410 17.42 -9.12 -5.63
C VAL A 410 17.97 -7.72 -5.31
N LEU A 411 18.80 -7.12 -6.16
CA LEU A 411 19.27 -5.73 -5.99
C LEU A 411 18.19 -4.66 -6.22
N THR A 412 17.02 -5.08 -6.71
CA THR A 412 15.81 -4.23 -6.84
C THR A 412 14.83 -4.43 -5.68
N HIS A 413 15.16 -5.32 -4.74
CA HIS A 413 14.35 -5.60 -3.56
C HIS A 413 14.84 -4.69 -2.45
N LEU A 414 13.99 -3.77 -2.00
CA LEU A 414 14.37 -2.69 -1.10
C LEU A 414 13.73 -2.88 0.26
N GLN A 415 14.31 -2.25 1.27
CA GLN A 415 13.67 -2.12 2.58
C GLN A 415 13.28 -0.66 2.79
N LEU A 416 12.13 -0.43 3.43
CA LEU A 416 11.72 0.88 3.89
C LEU A 416 11.80 0.91 5.41
N GLU A 417 12.37 1.99 5.93
CA GLU A 417 12.54 2.22 7.37
C GLU A 417 11.83 3.53 7.73
N GLU A 418 10.79 3.45 8.54
CA GLU A 418 10.00 4.60 8.96
C GLU A 418 10.82 5.61 9.77
N VAL A 419 10.46 6.89 9.65
CA VAL A 419 11.05 8.00 10.40
C VAL A 419 9.98 8.64 11.27
N GLU A 420 9.93 8.23 12.53
CA GLU A 420 8.97 8.77 13.51
C GLU A 420 9.27 10.22 13.92
N ASN A 421 10.55 10.60 13.87
CA ASN A 421 11.06 11.91 14.29
C ASN A 421 11.61 12.67 13.09
N VAL A 422 10.85 13.65 12.61
CA VAL A 422 11.20 14.47 11.44
C VAL A 422 12.04 15.67 11.89
N PRO A 423 13.34 15.72 11.56
CA PRO A 423 14.20 16.81 12.01
C PRO A 423 13.96 18.10 11.23
N VAL A 424 13.85 19.22 11.94
CA VAL A 424 13.85 20.57 11.35
C VAL A 424 14.90 21.42 12.05
N GLN A 425 15.76 22.07 11.27
CA GLN A 425 16.81 22.94 11.79
C GLN A 425 16.33 24.38 11.91
N LEU A 426 16.29 24.91 13.14
CA LEU A 426 16.10 26.33 13.41
C LEU A 426 17.40 27.10 13.11
N ASN A 427 17.26 28.30 12.55
CA ASN A 427 18.39 29.15 12.20
C ASN A 427 18.93 29.93 13.43
N ALA A 428 19.91 30.80 13.22
CA ALA A 428 20.54 31.58 14.30
C ALA A 428 19.59 32.53 15.06
N ASN A 429 18.41 32.82 14.51
CA ASN A 429 17.36 33.59 15.17
C ASN A 429 16.29 32.70 15.81
N GLY A 430 16.48 31.38 15.83
CA GLY A 430 15.51 30.42 16.34
C GLY A 430 14.31 30.20 15.43
N LEU A 431 14.45 30.46 14.13
CA LEU A 431 13.35 30.38 13.17
C LEU A 431 13.57 29.29 12.11
N ALA A 432 12.49 28.61 11.73
CA ALA A 432 12.42 27.80 10.51
C ALA A 432 11.07 28.00 9.83
N SER A 433 11.00 27.79 8.52
CA SER A 433 9.73 27.65 7.82
C SER A 433 9.50 26.19 7.47
N PHE A 434 8.25 25.74 7.62
CA PHE A 434 7.87 24.37 7.33
C PHE A 434 6.46 24.32 6.72
N CYS A 435 6.21 23.38 5.82
CA CYS A 435 4.88 23.04 5.36
C CYS A 435 4.67 21.56 5.61
N ALA A 436 3.75 21.24 6.53
CA ALA A 436 3.58 19.89 7.03
C ALA A 436 2.82 19.02 6.01
N PRO A 437 3.38 17.89 5.55
CA PRO A 437 2.70 17.01 4.62
C PRO A 437 1.59 16.18 5.29
N TYR A 438 1.61 16.10 6.62
CA TYR A 438 0.63 15.48 7.50
C TYR A 438 0.43 16.35 8.76
N HIS A 439 -0.47 15.96 9.66
CA HIS A 439 -0.58 16.59 10.98
C HIS A 439 0.67 16.30 11.81
N MET A 440 1.46 17.34 12.10
CA MET A 440 2.74 17.19 12.79
C MET A 440 2.71 17.92 14.13
N GLU A 441 3.09 17.23 15.20
CA GLU A 441 3.29 17.79 16.52
C GLU A 441 4.70 18.38 16.64
N VAL A 442 4.81 19.57 17.23
CA VAL A 442 6.09 20.21 17.56
C VAL A 442 6.37 20.09 19.06
N PRO A 443 7.65 20.13 19.47
CA PRO A 443 8.01 20.18 20.89
C PRO A 443 7.32 21.32 21.64
N ALA A 444 7.00 21.10 22.92
CA ALA A 444 6.21 22.05 23.72
C ALA A 444 6.84 23.45 23.86
N ASP A 445 8.16 23.59 23.69
CA ASP A 445 8.90 24.85 23.72
C ASP A 445 9.00 25.54 22.35
N VAL A 446 8.35 24.99 21.31
CA VAL A 446 8.30 25.54 19.96
C VAL A 446 6.93 26.17 19.69
N GLU A 447 6.95 27.44 19.28
CA GLU A 447 5.76 28.19 18.92
C GLU A 447 5.50 28.09 17.41
N ILE A 448 4.22 27.96 17.03
CA ILE A 448 3.78 27.86 15.63
C ILE A 448 3.13 29.17 15.20
N TYR A 449 3.60 29.77 14.11
CA TYR A 449 3.08 31.03 13.59
C TYR A 449 2.61 30.92 12.13
N VAL A 450 1.50 31.60 11.84
CA VAL A 450 0.94 31.76 10.49
C VAL A 450 0.86 33.24 10.12
N ALA A 451 0.87 33.54 8.83
CA ALA A 451 0.78 34.91 8.35
C ALA A 451 -0.67 35.36 8.27
N SER A 452 -1.12 36.21 9.18
CA SER A 452 -2.52 36.64 9.23
C SER A 452 -2.82 37.85 8.34
N SER A 453 -1.85 38.74 8.14
CA SER A 453 -2.01 39.91 7.27
C SER A 453 -0.68 40.54 6.85
N PHE A 454 -0.72 41.43 5.87
CA PHE A 454 0.42 42.22 5.42
C PHE A 454 0.20 43.71 5.74
N ASN A 455 1.17 44.32 6.42
CA ASN A 455 1.22 45.76 6.64
C ASN A 455 1.97 46.42 5.49
N ALA A 456 1.23 46.92 4.50
CA ALA A 456 1.80 47.57 3.32
C ALA A 456 2.51 48.90 3.62
N ALA A 457 2.16 49.59 4.70
CA ALA A 457 2.79 50.87 5.05
C ALA A 457 4.20 50.69 5.63
N LYS A 458 4.47 49.53 6.24
CA LYS A 458 5.75 49.22 6.91
C LYS A 458 6.53 48.09 6.24
N ASP A 459 5.98 47.51 5.17
CA ASP A 459 6.44 46.27 4.53
C ASP A 459 6.66 45.15 5.55
N ARG A 460 5.62 44.75 6.29
CA ARG A 460 5.76 43.70 7.33
C ARG A 460 4.68 42.64 7.27
N ILE A 461 5.03 41.40 7.56
CA ILE A 461 4.06 40.31 7.74
C ILE A 461 3.66 40.27 9.20
N ILE A 462 2.36 40.40 9.46
CA ILE A 462 1.80 40.21 10.79
C ILE A 462 1.56 38.72 10.99
N LEU A 463 2.11 38.17 12.06
CA LEU A 463 1.97 36.78 12.44
C LEU A 463 0.93 36.62 13.54
N THR A 464 0.20 35.51 13.48
CA THR A 464 -0.65 35.02 14.57
C THR A 464 -0.12 33.67 15.01
N GLN A 465 -0.03 33.46 16.33
CA GLN A 465 0.32 32.17 16.89
C GLN A 465 -0.86 31.20 16.78
N LEU A 466 -0.63 29.99 16.33
CA LEU A 466 -1.63 28.92 16.44
C LEU A 466 -1.71 28.45 17.89
N SER A 467 -2.92 28.14 18.35
CA SER A 467 -3.11 27.55 19.67
C SER A 467 -2.77 26.05 19.64
N GLY A 468 -2.11 25.56 20.69
CA GLY A 468 -1.61 24.19 20.74
C GLY A 468 -0.24 24.01 20.08
N ASN A 469 0.19 22.75 19.94
CA ASN A 469 1.51 22.37 19.43
C ASN A 469 1.42 21.51 18.15
N ILE A 470 0.31 21.59 17.42
CA ILE A 470 0.09 20.78 16.21
C ILE A 470 -0.02 21.68 14.99
N ILE A 471 0.77 21.37 13.97
CA ILE A 471 0.66 21.94 12.63
C ILE A 471 -0.38 21.12 11.86
N PRO A 472 -1.50 21.71 11.43
CA PRO A 472 -2.47 20.99 10.61
C PRO A 472 -1.87 20.56 9.27
N GLU A 473 -2.32 19.43 8.73
CA GLU A 473 -1.91 18.94 7.40
C GLU A 473 -2.00 20.06 6.34
N GLY A 474 -0.98 20.14 5.47
CA GLY A 474 -0.92 21.09 4.37
C GLY A 474 -0.69 22.54 4.80
N THR A 475 -0.53 22.81 6.10
CA THR A 475 -0.38 24.17 6.61
C THR A 475 1.08 24.60 6.56
N ALA A 476 1.33 25.74 5.91
CA ALA A 476 2.61 26.40 5.87
C ALA A 476 2.78 27.34 7.09
N VAL A 477 3.87 27.19 7.84
CA VAL A 477 4.10 27.88 9.11
C VAL A 477 5.53 28.40 9.23
N VAL A 478 5.71 29.34 10.15
CA VAL A 478 7.01 29.67 10.75
C VAL A 478 7.05 29.09 12.15
N LEU A 479 8.08 28.32 12.44
CA LEU A 479 8.37 27.77 13.76
C LEU A 479 9.36 28.68 14.47
N LYS A 480 9.14 28.92 15.77
CA LYS A 480 10.02 29.72 16.63
C LYS A 480 10.38 28.95 17.90
N GLY A 481 11.67 28.86 18.18
CA GLY A 481 12.20 28.19 19.37
C GLY A 481 13.62 28.67 19.68
N ALA A 482 14.42 27.84 20.35
CA ALA A 482 15.81 28.16 20.66
C ALA A 482 16.68 28.35 19.40
N ALA A 483 17.61 29.31 19.44
CA ALA A 483 18.50 29.62 18.32
C ALA A 483 19.41 28.45 17.96
N SER A 484 19.58 28.19 16.65
CA SER A 484 20.48 27.17 16.09
C SER A 484 20.23 25.74 16.57
N THR A 485 19.04 25.41 17.07
CA THR A 485 18.71 24.05 17.51
C THR A 485 18.05 23.23 16.40
N LYS A 486 18.25 21.91 16.48
CA LYS A 486 17.48 20.95 15.71
C LYS A 486 16.32 20.46 16.57
N ILE A 487 15.10 20.63 16.07
CA ILE A 487 13.89 20.13 16.69
C ILE A 487 13.42 18.87 15.94
N ASN A 488 12.69 18.00 16.62
CA ASN A 488 12.06 16.83 16.01
C ASN A 488 10.55 17.00 16.07
N LEU A 489 9.91 16.89 14.91
CA LEU A 489 8.46 16.83 14.82
C LEU A 489 8.03 15.36 14.81
N THR A 490 6.91 15.06 15.45
CA THR A 490 6.32 13.73 15.47
C THR A 490 4.96 13.74 14.77
N TYR A 491 4.47 12.57 14.39
CA TYR A 491 3.10 12.43 13.91
C TYR A 491 2.13 12.67 15.06
N ALA A 492 1.10 13.47 14.83
CA ALA A 492 0.06 13.68 15.82
C ALA A 492 -0.75 12.37 16.01
N GLU A 493 -0.79 11.84 17.24
CA GLU A 493 -1.49 10.58 17.53
C GLU A 493 -3.01 10.73 17.63
N GLY A 494 -3.75 9.67 17.25
CA GLY A 494 -5.21 9.61 17.26
C GLY A 494 -5.85 10.30 16.06
N ASN A 495 -7.10 9.93 15.71
CA ASN A 495 -7.87 10.55 14.63
C ASN A 495 -8.22 12.02 14.96
N MET A 496 -7.23 12.91 14.92
CA MET A 496 -7.40 14.31 15.22
C MET A 496 -7.72 15.09 13.95
N THR A 497 -8.94 15.59 13.86
CA THR A 497 -9.28 16.62 12.88
C THR A 497 -8.84 17.98 13.42
N VAL A 498 -7.60 18.39 13.12
CA VAL A 498 -7.14 19.74 13.43
C VAL A 498 -7.54 20.66 12.28
N THR A 499 -8.42 21.62 12.55
CA THR A 499 -8.88 22.57 11.53
C THR A 499 -7.73 23.50 11.12
N PRO A 500 -7.40 23.60 9.81
CA PRO A 500 -6.45 24.60 9.33
C PRO A 500 -6.90 26.03 9.71
N PRO A 501 -5.95 26.96 9.93
CA PRO A 501 -6.29 28.35 10.23
C PRO A 501 -7.12 28.97 9.10
N ALA A 502 -8.18 29.69 9.45
CA ALA A 502 -9.05 30.35 8.48
C ALA A 502 -8.31 31.40 7.61
N VAL A 503 -7.25 32.00 8.16
CA VAL A 503 -6.40 32.95 7.45
C VAL A 503 -4.94 32.53 7.59
N ASN A 504 -4.30 32.28 6.45
CA ASN A 504 -2.86 32.11 6.36
C ASN A 504 -2.39 32.57 4.98
N LEU A 505 -1.58 33.62 4.93
CA LEU A 505 -0.99 34.11 3.69
C LEU A 505 0.18 33.26 3.23
N PHE A 506 0.79 32.47 4.14
CA PHE A 506 1.83 31.54 3.74
C PHE A 506 1.27 30.47 2.83
N GLN A 507 2.02 30.21 1.77
CA GLN A 507 1.81 29.10 0.86
C GLN A 507 2.92 28.08 1.06
N GLY A 508 2.68 26.83 0.69
CA GLY A 508 3.67 25.77 0.81
C GLY A 508 3.07 24.45 0.37
N LYS A 509 3.95 23.50 0.02
CA LYS A 509 3.62 22.11 -0.29
C LYS A 509 4.78 21.21 0.10
N ALA A 510 4.49 19.92 0.26
CA ALA A 510 5.51 18.88 0.43
C ALA A 510 6.44 18.79 -0.80
N THR A 511 5.85 18.75 -1.99
CA THR A 511 6.58 18.73 -3.27
C THR A 511 6.97 20.14 -3.73
N PRO A 512 8.17 20.32 -4.32
CA PRO A 512 8.59 21.59 -4.90
C PRO A 512 7.62 22.09 -5.99
N SER A 513 7.46 23.41 -6.07
CA SER A 513 6.51 24.03 -6.99
C SER A 513 7.11 25.20 -7.75
N GLN A 514 6.71 25.36 -9.02
CA GLN A 514 7.09 26.49 -9.85
C GLN A 514 6.48 27.79 -9.31
N ILE A 515 7.24 28.87 -9.37
CA ILE A 515 6.70 30.21 -9.15
C ILE A 515 5.86 30.57 -10.38
N ALA A 516 4.61 30.96 -10.15
CA ALA A 516 3.70 31.33 -11.23
C ALA A 516 4.27 32.47 -12.09
N ALA A 517 4.03 32.43 -13.40
CA ALA A 517 4.52 33.45 -14.32
C ALA A 517 4.08 34.87 -13.89
N GLY A 518 5.01 35.82 -13.89
CA GLY A 518 4.76 37.19 -13.45
C GLY A 518 4.71 37.39 -11.93
N GLN A 519 4.94 36.34 -11.14
CA GLN A 519 5.05 36.42 -9.69
C GLN A 519 6.51 36.26 -9.24
N GLU A 520 6.78 36.76 -8.03
CA GLU A 520 7.96 36.45 -7.24
C GLU A 520 7.53 35.65 -6.01
N ALA A 521 8.35 34.69 -5.58
CA ALA A 521 8.19 34.02 -4.30
C ALA A 521 9.26 34.49 -3.31
N ARG A 522 8.87 34.60 -2.04
CA ARG A 522 9.75 34.94 -0.93
C ARG A 522 9.77 33.83 0.09
N ALA A 523 10.94 33.48 0.61
CA ALA A 523 11.09 32.46 1.64
C ALA A 523 11.95 32.97 2.80
N LEU A 524 11.82 32.34 3.97
CA LEU A 524 12.55 32.71 5.17
C LEU A 524 14.07 32.61 4.97
N LYS A 525 14.78 33.68 5.31
CA LYS A 525 16.24 33.74 5.43
C LYS A 525 16.61 34.65 6.60
N GLY A 526 17.17 34.07 7.66
CA GLY A 526 17.37 34.80 8.91
C GLY A 526 16.03 35.09 9.58
N ASP A 527 15.71 36.36 9.79
CA ASP A 527 14.49 36.86 10.43
C ASP A 527 13.49 37.50 9.45
N GLU A 528 13.75 37.39 8.14
CA GLU A 528 12.96 38.02 7.09
C GLU A 528 12.61 37.04 5.97
N PHE A 529 11.51 37.32 5.25
CA PHE A 529 11.21 36.66 3.98
C PHE A 529 11.83 37.45 2.81
N VAL A 530 12.72 36.79 2.06
CA VAL A 530 13.48 37.38 0.96
C VAL A 530 13.10 36.75 -0.37
N VAL A 531 13.19 37.52 -1.46
CA VAL A 531 12.91 37.04 -2.82
C VAL A 531 13.84 35.88 -3.18
N LEU A 532 13.25 34.81 -3.71
CA LEU A 532 13.99 33.68 -4.25
C LEU A 532 14.60 34.07 -5.59
N SER A 533 15.89 33.76 -5.75
CA SER A 533 16.60 33.90 -7.03
C SER A 533 16.35 32.73 -7.99
N THR A 534 15.54 31.75 -7.58
CA THR A 534 15.20 30.55 -8.33
C THR A 534 13.76 30.64 -8.83
N PRO A 535 13.42 30.08 -10.01
CA PRO A 535 12.05 30.11 -10.53
C PRO A 535 11.07 29.20 -9.78
N TYR A 536 11.49 28.59 -8.67
CA TYR A 536 10.74 27.57 -7.93
C TYR A 536 10.95 27.70 -6.42
N VAL A 537 9.99 27.16 -5.68
CA VAL A 537 10.02 26.99 -4.23
C VAL A 537 10.33 25.53 -3.91
N ARG A 538 11.26 25.30 -2.99
CA ARG A 538 11.60 23.96 -2.50
C ARG A 538 10.44 23.39 -1.68
N GLY A 539 10.30 22.06 -1.73
CA GLY A 539 9.37 21.32 -0.89
C GLY A 539 9.55 21.58 0.61
N PHE A 540 8.47 21.37 1.36
CA PHE A 540 8.35 21.58 2.81
C PHE A 540 8.58 23.01 3.30
N ARG A 541 8.66 24.02 2.42
CA ARG A 541 8.90 25.40 2.85
C ARG A 541 7.65 26.25 2.76
N ALA A 542 7.44 27.06 3.80
CA ALA A 542 6.51 28.19 3.71
C ALA A 542 7.14 29.30 2.86
N PHE A 543 6.33 29.91 2.00
CA PHE A 543 6.68 31.04 1.16
C PHE A 543 5.51 32.02 1.03
N LEU A 544 5.78 33.21 0.52
CA LEU A 544 4.78 34.19 0.09
C LEU A 544 4.95 34.44 -1.40
N SER A 545 3.85 34.63 -2.12
CA SER A 545 3.85 34.99 -3.54
C SER A 545 3.24 36.37 -3.73
N SER A 546 3.85 37.16 -4.61
CA SER A 546 3.33 38.48 -5.01
C SER A 546 3.73 38.81 -6.44
N ALA A 547 3.09 39.80 -7.06
CA ALA A 547 3.53 40.33 -8.36
C ALA A 547 4.98 40.84 -8.29
N ALA A 548 5.72 40.71 -9.39
CA ALA A 548 7.11 41.16 -9.48
C ALA A 548 7.23 42.66 -9.16
N GLY A 549 8.23 43.02 -8.34
CA GLY A 549 8.44 44.41 -7.91
C GLY A 549 7.42 44.98 -6.91
N GLY A 550 6.45 44.20 -6.41
CA GLY A 550 5.59 44.62 -5.29
C GLY A 550 6.39 44.76 -3.99
N ALA A 551 6.13 45.79 -3.17
CA ALA A 551 6.95 46.20 -2.02
C ALA A 551 7.48 45.05 -1.13
N THR A 552 8.71 45.21 -0.64
CA THR A 552 9.86 44.33 -0.95
C THR A 552 10.82 44.07 0.23
N ARG A 553 10.35 43.83 1.45
CA ARG A 553 11.14 43.17 2.52
C ARG A 553 10.25 42.89 3.71
N SER A 554 9.93 41.63 3.99
CA SER A 554 8.88 41.37 4.97
C SER A 554 9.47 40.87 6.28
N GLN A 555 9.82 41.84 7.14
CA GLN A 555 10.09 41.54 8.55
C GLN A 555 8.85 40.92 9.19
N LEU A 556 9.09 39.92 10.02
CA LEU A 556 8.05 39.21 10.76
C LEU A 556 7.67 40.02 12.00
N ILE A 557 6.39 40.34 12.17
CA ILE A 557 5.85 40.91 13.41
C ILE A 557 5.19 39.77 14.19
N PHE A 558 5.86 39.33 15.24
CA PHE A 558 5.27 38.41 16.22
C PHE A 558 4.26 39.15 17.12
N PRO A 559 3.22 38.45 17.62
CA PRO A 559 2.29 39.00 18.59
C PRO A 559 3.01 39.65 19.79
N GLY A 560 2.50 40.78 20.28
CA GLY A 560 3.06 41.48 21.44
C GLY A 560 4.26 42.39 21.14
N VAL A 561 4.82 42.38 19.93
CA VAL A 561 5.86 43.35 19.53
C VAL A 561 5.18 44.65 19.04
N THR A 562 4.92 45.59 19.95
CA THR A 562 4.65 46.98 19.56
C THR A 562 5.97 47.58 19.06
N ALA A 563 6.15 47.63 17.73
CA ALA A 563 7.31 48.30 17.16
C ALA A 563 7.39 49.74 17.69
N VAL A 564 8.57 50.15 18.17
CA VAL A 564 8.88 51.57 18.35
C VAL A 564 8.77 52.21 16.97
N ASP A 565 7.79 53.09 16.78
CA ASP A 565 7.67 53.83 15.54
C ASP A 565 8.98 54.58 15.27
N ARG A 566 9.53 54.43 14.06
CA ARG A 566 10.50 55.42 13.59
C ARG A 566 9.75 56.74 13.58
N VAL A 567 10.17 57.65 14.46
CA VAL A 567 9.67 59.04 14.48
C VAL A 567 9.78 59.57 13.06
N ALA A 568 8.63 59.75 12.40
CA ALA A 568 8.55 60.54 11.19
C ALA A 568 9.14 61.90 11.53
N ALA A 569 10.17 62.34 10.81
CA ALA A 569 10.62 63.70 10.94
C ALA A 569 9.44 64.58 10.55
N ALA A 570 8.85 65.28 11.52
CA ALA A 570 7.91 66.35 11.21
C ALA A 570 8.70 67.39 10.40
N GLU A 571 8.40 67.50 9.11
CA GLU A 571 8.77 68.65 8.29
C GLU A 571 7.94 69.85 8.74
N ASN A 572 8.22 70.36 9.94
CA ASN A 572 7.87 71.72 10.31
C ASN A 572 9.14 72.55 10.19
N ALA A 573 9.25 73.30 9.09
CA ALA A 573 10.34 74.23 8.84
C ALA A 573 10.39 75.40 9.86
N ASP A 574 9.34 75.56 10.68
CA ASP A 574 9.19 76.63 11.67
C ASP A 574 9.63 76.26 13.10
N ALA A 575 10.25 75.09 13.30
CA ALA A 575 10.72 74.70 14.62
C ALA A 575 11.91 75.56 15.08
N PRO A 576 11.96 75.98 16.36
CA PRO A 576 13.11 76.69 16.92
C PRO A 576 14.41 75.91 16.73
N ILE A 577 15.47 76.62 16.34
CA ILE A 577 16.83 76.06 16.23
C ILE A 577 17.55 76.32 17.55
N PHE A 578 18.30 75.34 18.05
CA PHE A 578 19.11 75.45 19.26
C PHE A 578 20.58 75.14 18.96
N ASP A 579 21.51 75.83 19.63
CA ASP A 579 22.92 75.39 19.65
C ASP A 579 23.10 74.16 20.56
N LEU A 580 24.30 73.55 20.56
CA LEU A 580 24.60 72.38 21.39
C LEU A 580 24.55 72.65 22.91
N SER A 581 24.49 73.92 23.33
CA SER A 581 24.28 74.29 24.74
C SER A 581 22.80 74.40 25.13
N GLY A 582 21.89 74.19 24.17
CA GLY A 582 20.44 74.28 24.40
C GLY A 582 19.89 75.70 24.33
N ARG A 583 20.67 76.69 23.88
CA ARG A 583 20.21 78.06 23.66
C ARG A 583 19.56 78.20 22.30
N ARG A 584 18.41 78.89 22.23
CA ARG A 584 17.69 79.16 20.98
C ARG A 584 18.50 80.12 20.09
N VAL A 585 18.60 79.82 18.80
CA VAL A 585 19.34 80.55 17.78
C VAL A 585 18.39 80.96 16.65
N GLU A 586 18.36 82.26 16.32
CA GLU A 586 17.49 82.77 15.25
C GLU A 586 18.10 82.60 13.85
N LYS A 587 19.43 82.72 13.73
CA LYS A 587 20.16 82.58 12.47
C LYS A 587 21.39 81.69 12.65
N PRO A 588 21.37 80.45 12.15
CA PRO A 588 22.51 79.55 12.21
C PRO A 588 23.70 80.11 11.42
N VAL A 589 24.90 79.97 11.99
CA VAL A 589 26.17 80.30 11.32
C VAL A 589 26.72 79.06 10.62
N ALA A 590 27.15 79.21 9.36
CA ALA A 590 27.78 78.14 8.58
C ALA A 590 28.99 77.52 9.30
N GLY A 591 29.11 76.20 9.23
CA GLY A 591 30.17 75.41 9.86
C GLY A 591 29.89 74.94 11.30
N GLN A 592 28.73 75.26 11.88
CA GLN A 592 28.35 74.83 13.24
C GLN A 592 27.20 73.82 13.26
N ILE A 593 27.15 72.99 14.31
CA ILE A 593 26.09 71.99 14.51
C ILE A 593 24.99 72.59 15.39
N TYR A 594 23.75 72.46 14.94
CA TYR A 594 22.54 72.90 15.65
C TYR A 594 21.56 71.75 15.82
N VAL A 595 20.57 71.94 16.68
CA VAL A 595 19.44 71.02 16.89
C VAL A 595 18.15 71.69 16.47
N GLN A 596 17.41 71.07 15.56
CA GLN A 596 16.05 71.48 15.18
C GLN A 596 15.20 70.22 15.06
N ASN A 597 13.96 70.24 15.58
CA ASN A 597 13.09 69.05 15.64
C ASN A 597 13.76 67.83 16.31
N GLY A 598 14.58 68.07 17.33
CA GLY A 598 15.29 67.01 18.06
C GLY A 598 16.42 66.32 17.28
N LYS A 599 16.79 66.81 16.09
CA LYS A 599 17.89 66.27 15.28
C LYS A 599 19.05 67.26 15.16
N LYS A 600 20.28 66.75 15.25
CA LYS A 600 21.50 67.51 14.98
C LYS A 600 21.67 67.70 13.47
N PHE A 601 21.94 68.92 13.02
CA PHE A 601 22.32 69.23 11.63
C PHE A 601 23.51 70.19 11.61
N LEU A 602 24.36 70.07 10.59
CA LEU A 602 25.44 71.03 10.32
C LEU A 602 24.87 72.14 9.44
N GLN A 603 24.91 73.39 9.89
CA GLN A 603 24.61 74.52 9.02
C GLN A 603 25.69 74.60 7.95
N ARG A 604 25.30 74.41 6.70
CA ARG A 604 26.20 74.58 5.54
C ARG A 604 26.29 76.05 5.15
#